data_AF-A0A453QDU8-F1
#
_entry.id   AF-A0A453QDU8-F1
#
_cell.length_a   1.000
_cell.length_b   1.000
_cell.length_c   1.000
_cell.angle_alpha   90.00
_cell.angle_beta   90.00
_cell.angle_gamma   90.00
#
_symmetry.space_group_name_H-M   'P 1'
#
loop_
_entity.id
_entity.type
_entity.pdbx_description
1 polymer ?
#
loop_
_entity_poly.entity_id
_entity_poly.type
_entity_poly.pdbx_seq_one_letter_code
_entity_poly.pdbx_strand_id
1 'polypeptide(L)' 'MGRSPCCDGEAGVKKGPWTTEEDKLLMDYIQEKGHGSWRRLPKLAGLNRCGKSCRLRWTNYLRPDIKRGRF' A
#
# COMPACT_ATOMS: atom_id res chain seq x y z
N MET A 1 -20.35 -14.40 9.02
CA MET A 1 -19.31 -13.63 9.73
C MET A 1 -18.61 -12.71 8.73
N GLY A 2 -19.18 -11.54 8.48
CA GLY A 2 -18.62 -10.56 7.55
C GLY A 2 -17.35 -9.96 8.14
N ARG A 3 -16.22 -10.12 7.45
CA ARG A 3 -14.96 -9.47 7.85
C ARG A 3 -15.21 -7.96 7.89
N SER A 4 -15.03 -7.34 9.06
CA SER A 4 -15.10 -5.88 9.22
C SER A 4 -14.29 -5.22 8.08
N PRO A 5 -14.86 -4.23 7.37
CA PRO A 5 -14.09 -3.54 6.36
C PRO A 5 -12.88 -2.92 7.04
N CYS A 6 -11.67 -3.39 6.71
CA CYS A 6 -10.42 -2.87 7.23
C CYS A 6 -10.13 -1.40 6.82
N CYS A 7 -11.15 -0.73 6.26
CA CYS A 7 -11.17 0.64 5.78
C CYS A 7 -12.41 1.35 6.38
N ASP A 8 -12.76 1.09 7.63
CA ASP A 8 -13.82 1.83 8.32
C ASP A 8 -13.24 3.16 8.80
N GLY A 9 -13.61 4.26 8.14
CA GLY A 9 -13.56 5.58 8.78
C GLY A 9 -12.34 6.49 8.57
N GLU A 10 -11.46 6.30 7.58
CA GLU A 10 -10.53 7.39 7.19
C GLU A 10 -11.21 8.29 6.15
N ALA A 11 -12.08 9.19 6.62
CA ALA A 11 -12.65 10.25 5.81
C ALA A 11 -11.51 11.11 5.22
N GLY A 12 -11.11 10.84 3.97
CA GLY A 12 -10.05 11.59 3.28
C GLY A 12 -8.98 10.75 2.56
N VAL A 13 -8.95 9.42 2.69
CA VAL A 13 -8.02 8.60 1.90
C VAL A 13 -8.37 8.63 0.42
N LYS A 14 -7.36 8.87 -0.44
CA LYS A 14 -7.56 8.94 -1.89
C LYS A 14 -8.04 7.58 -2.42
N LYS A 15 -9.27 7.56 -2.93
CA LYS A 15 -9.85 6.44 -3.68
C LYS A 15 -9.62 6.73 -5.16
N GLY A 16 -8.71 6.00 -5.78
CA GLY A 16 -8.28 6.26 -7.16
C GLY A 16 -7.06 5.44 -7.56
N PRO A 17 -6.62 5.54 -8.82
CA PRO A 17 -5.41 4.87 -9.29
C PRO A 17 -4.20 5.32 -8.46
N TRP A 18 -3.22 4.42 -8.29
CA TRP A 18 -1.95 4.76 -7.67
C TRP A 18 -1.11 5.59 -8.64
N THR A 19 -0.57 6.72 -8.17
CA THR A 19 0.40 7.49 -8.95
C THR A 19 1.81 6.93 -8.77
N THR A 20 2.69 7.22 -9.73
CA THR A 20 4.12 6.85 -9.66
C THR A 20 4.82 7.46 -8.44
N GLU A 21 4.39 8.65 -8.00
CA GLU A 21 4.89 9.30 -6.79
C GLU A 21 4.50 8.51 -5.53
N GLU A 22 3.24 8.09 -5.42
CA GLU A 22 2.78 7.25 -4.30
C GLU A 22 3.48 5.89 -4.29
N ASP A 23 3.69 5.29 -5.47
CA ASP A 23 4.45 4.05 -5.60
C ASP A 23 5.90 4.24 -5.14
N LYS A 24 6.54 5.34 -5.54
CA LYS A 24 7.91 5.64 -5.11
C LYS A 24 8.00 5.78 -3.59
N LEU A 25 7.12 6.54 -2.96
CA LEU A 25 7.07 6.69 -1.50
C LEU A 25 6.85 5.33 -0.80
N LEU A 26 5.97 4.50 -1.35
CA LEU A 26 5.71 3.17 -0.81
C LEU A 26 6.93 2.25 -0.92
N MET A 27 7.59 2.24 -2.09
CA MET A 27 8.78 1.43 -2.33
C MET A 27 9.95 1.88 -1.46
N ASP A 28 10.23 3.19 -1.44
CA ASP A 28 11.33 3.80 -0.70
C ASP A 28 11.21 3.51 0.80
N TYR A 29 10.01 3.72 1.37
CA TYR A 29 9.74 3.39 2.77
C TYR A 29 9.96 1.90 3.08
N ILE A 30 9.49 1.00 2.21
CA ILE A 30 9.65 -0.45 2.40
C ILE A 30 11.11 -0.87 2.24
N GLN A 31 11.86 -0.24 1.34
CA GLN A 31 13.28 -0.53 1.12
C GLN A 31 14.14 -0.04 2.28
N GLU A 32 13.83 1.12 2.87
CA GLU A 32 14.56 1.69 4.00
C GLU A 32 14.20 1.02 5.33
N LYS A 33 12.89 0.85 5.62
CA LYS A 33 12.38 0.44 6.95
C LYS A 33 11.80 -0.97 6.98
N GLY A 34 11.49 -1.55 5.82
CA GLY A 34 10.64 -2.74 5.70
C GLY A 34 9.15 -2.42 5.81
N HIS A 35 8.31 -3.36 5.38
CA HIS A 35 6.85 -3.15 5.39
C HIS A 35 6.22 -3.18 6.79
N GLY A 36 6.85 -3.84 7.77
CA GLY A 36 6.40 -3.94 9.16
C GLY A 36 4.87 -4.12 9.29
N SER A 37 4.20 -3.09 9.82
CA SER A 37 2.74 -3.03 9.94
C SER A 37 2.11 -2.14 8.87
N TRP A 38 1.38 -2.77 7.94
CA TRP A 38 0.63 -2.09 6.87
C TRP A 38 -0.36 -1.04 7.39
N ARG A 39 -0.91 -1.19 8.60
CA ARG A 39 -1.88 -0.23 9.16
C ARG A 39 -1.23 1.13 9.47
N ARG A 40 0.03 1.13 9.91
CA ARG A 40 0.78 2.35 10.28
C ARG A 40 1.63 2.86 9.14
N LEU A 41 2.00 1.98 8.21
CA LEU A 41 2.86 2.29 7.06
C LEU A 41 2.43 3.55 6.31
N PRO A 42 1.16 3.73 5.86
CA PRO A 42 0.82 4.90 5.06
C PRO A 42 1.10 6.22 5.79
N LYS A 43 0.80 6.29 7.09
CA LYS A 43 1.06 7.49 7.90
C LYS A 43 2.56 7.77 8.05
N LEU A 44 3.38 6.72 8.14
CA LEU A 44 4.83 6.84 8.25
C LEU A 44 5.50 7.14 6.91
N ALA A 45 4.95 6.63 5.81
CA ALA A 45 5.42 6.85 4.43
C ALA A 45 4.88 8.15 3.82
N GLY A 46 4.08 8.94 4.55
CA GLY A 46 3.44 10.16 4.04
C GLY A 46 2.37 9.91 2.97
N LEU A 47 1.82 8.69 2.91
CA LEU A 47 0.79 8.29 1.95
C LEU A 47 -0.61 8.54 2.52
N ASN A 48 -1.44 9.23 1.75
CA ASN A 48 -2.86 9.38 2.06
C ASN A 48 -3.69 8.18 1.53
N ARG A 49 -3.26 6.97 1.90
CA ARG A 49 -3.87 5.68 1.53
C ARG A 49 -4.10 4.84 2.76
N CYS A 50 -5.05 3.91 2.71
CA CYS A 50 -5.23 2.96 3.80
C CYS A 50 -4.21 1.82 3.73
N GLY A 51 -3.88 1.23 4.87
CA GLY A 51 -2.89 0.16 4.95
C GLY A 51 -3.18 -1.05 4.08
N LYS A 52 -4.46 -1.42 3.93
CA LYS A 52 -4.88 -2.49 3.03
C LYS A 52 -4.52 -2.17 1.58
N SER A 53 -4.70 -0.93 1.13
CA SER A 53 -4.34 -0.50 -0.22
C SER A 53 -2.83 -0.58 -0.43
N CYS A 54 -2.02 -0.07 0.51
CA CYS A 54 -0.56 -0.16 0.45
C CYS A 54 -0.08 -1.61 0.35
N ARG A 55 -0.64 -2.52 1.17
CA ARG A 55 -0.31 -3.94 1.12
C ARG A 55 -0.60 -4.52 -0.26
N LEU A 56 -1.82 -4.31 -0.77
CA LEU A 56 -2.22 -4.83 -2.07
C LEU A 56 -1.35 -4.25 -3.19
N ARG A 57 -1.03 -2.96 -3.16
CA ARG A 57 -0.20 -2.33 -4.19
C ARG A 57 1.19 -2.95 -4.21
N TRP A 58 1.82 -3.10 -3.04
CA TRP A 58 3.12 -3.72 -2.93
C TRP A 58 3.10 -5.18 -3.42
N THR A 59 2.21 -6.01 -2.90
CA THR A 59 2.21 -7.45 -3.20
C THR A 59 1.75 -7.81 -4.61
N ASN A 60 1.02 -6.93 -5.30
CA ASN A 60 0.53 -7.18 -6.66
C ASN A 60 1.36 -6.48 -7.75
N TYR A 61 2.00 -5.35 -7.45
CA TYR A 61 2.64 -4.54 -8.50
C TYR A 61 4.08 -4.13 -8.22
N LEU A 62 4.45 -3.81 -6.98
CA LEU A 62 5.75 -3.19 -6.69
C LEU A 62 6.81 -4.14 -6.16
N ARG A 63 6.41 -5.27 -5.56
CA ARG A 63 7.37 -6.23 -4.99
C ARG A 63 8.23 -6.81 -6.14
N PRO A 64 9.56 -6.69 -6.07
CA PRO A 64 10.47 -7.10 -7.15
C PRO A 64 10.43 -8.61 -7.43
N ASP A 65 9.99 -9.39 -6.44
CA ASP A 65 9.84 -10.84 -6.50
C ASP A 65 8.55 -11.30 -7.20
N ILE A 66 7.71 -10.37 -7.68
CA ILE A 66 6.50 -10.73 -8.43
C ILE A 66 6.91 -11.20 -9.82
N LYS A 67 6.86 -12.52 -10.00
CA LYS A 67 6.87 -13.15 -11.32
C LYS A 67 5.58 -12.77 -12.05
N ARG A 68 5.60 -11.65 -12.78
CA ARG A 68 4.59 -11.35 -13.80
C ARG A 68 4.82 -12.36 -14.91
N GLY A 69 4.16 -13.51 -14.79
CA GLY A 69 4.25 -14.59 -15.76
C GLY A 69 4.07 -14.06 -17.17
N ARG A 70 4.92 -14.55 -18.08
CA ARG A 70 4.80 -14.32 -19.51
C ARG A 70 3.55 -15.08 -19.95
N PHE A 71 2.47 -14.35 -20.24
CA PHE A 71 1.35 -14.91 -21.01
C PHE A 71 1.77 -15.04 -22.47
#